data_AF-U6RWM3-F1
#
_entry.id   AF-U6RWM3-F1
#
_cell.length_a   1.000
_cell.length_b   1.000
_cell.length_c   1.000
_cell.angle_alpha   90.00
_cell.angle_beta   90.00
_cell.angle_gamma   90.00
#
_symmetry.space_group_name_H-M   'P 1'
#
loop_
_entity.id
_entity.type
_entity.pdbx_description
1 polymer ?
#
loop_
_entity_poly.entity_id
_entity_poly.type
_entity_poly.pdbx_seq_one_letter_code
_entity_poly.pdbx_strand_id
1 'polypeptide(L)'
;MKTKIKYIILLLLVIQTGYAQEASKFTVKVPNKTFIGAILEPGSINSDTHQFLDVPLNPITISYSLPMKSQEITPGYDNMMKAIREGLQQNNILKPNYQFSSSIDEIKSYEELAIYFGQKINPSLFFGTSRQKQKKTIVVLSISQSFFSVDMDLPESLSDAPTVLEQKDKLIYVSSIQFGRKAVAIIESDFDSQTVKTAIKDIISKTENNEASILDESMAVIANATVRCMTIGNDNMEETDPDNPLKNLINYLNKKATPEDFGMPITFSAAYLKDNSVFVNKFTK
;
A
#
# COMPACT_ATOMS: atom_id res chain seq x y z
N MET A 1 36.88 17.86 -50.57
CA MET A 1 37.33 17.34 -49.25
C MET A 1 36.12 17.13 -48.36
N LYS A 2 35.76 15.88 -48.04
CA LYS A 2 34.65 15.55 -47.12
C LYS A 2 35.23 15.19 -45.76
N THR A 3 35.02 16.05 -44.77
CA THR A 3 35.48 15.86 -43.40
C THR A 3 34.58 14.86 -42.69
N LYS A 4 35.12 13.69 -42.31
CA LYS A 4 34.42 12.69 -41.49
C LYS A 4 34.50 13.10 -40.02
N ILE A 5 33.38 13.52 -39.43
CA ILE A 5 33.24 13.70 -37.98
C ILE A 5 33.01 12.32 -37.36
N LYS A 6 33.95 11.88 -36.52
CA LYS A 6 33.80 10.67 -35.69
C LYS A 6 33.10 11.08 -34.39
N TYR A 7 31.88 10.60 -34.17
CA TYR A 7 31.22 10.68 -32.87
C TYR A 7 31.79 9.59 -31.97
N ILE A 8 32.50 10.00 -30.92
CA ILE A 8 32.89 9.13 -29.81
C ILE A 8 31.67 9.03 -28.90
N ILE A 9 30.98 7.88 -28.91
CA ILE A 9 29.95 7.56 -27.93
C ILE A 9 30.69 7.17 -26.65
N LEU A 10 30.63 8.05 -25.65
CA LEU A 10 31.11 7.78 -24.30
C LEU A 10 30.08 6.88 -23.60
N LEU A 11 30.40 5.59 -23.47
CA LEU A 11 29.60 4.64 -22.72
C LEU A 11 29.90 4.81 -21.24
N LEU A 12 29.02 5.50 -20.51
CA LEU A 12 29.08 5.57 -19.04
C LEU A 12 28.71 4.20 -18.46
N LEU A 13 29.72 3.46 -18.01
CA LEU A 13 29.58 2.31 -17.12
C LEU A 13 29.09 2.83 -15.77
N VAL A 14 27.76 2.77 -15.55
CA VAL A 14 27.18 2.94 -14.22
C VAL A 14 27.45 1.65 -13.44
N ILE A 15 28.40 1.72 -12.52
CA ILE A 15 28.55 0.71 -11.48
C ILE A 15 27.28 0.79 -10.62
N GLN A 16 26.40 -0.22 -10.71
CA GLN A 16 25.23 -0.32 -9.84
C GLN A 16 25.66 -0.64 -8.41
N THR A 17 26.05 0.38 -7.65
CA THR A 17 26.06 0.32 -6.19
C THR A 17 24.60 0.31 -5.73
N GLY A 18 24.23 -0.60 -4.82
CA GLY A 18 22.86 -0.79 -4.36
C GLY A 18 22.19 0.53 -3.94
N TYR A 19 21.32 1.05 -4.80
CA TYR A 19 20.58 2.28 -4.52
C TYR A 19 19.61 1.99 -3.37
N ALA A 20 19.74 2.75 -2.28
CA ALA A 20 18.70 2.82 -1.26
C ALA A 20 17.44 3.34 -1.95
N GLN A 21 16.34 2.61 -1.82
CA GLN A 21 15.05 3.05 -2.32
C GLN A 21 14.43 4.01 -1.32
N GLU A 22 13.76 5.02 -1.86
CA GLU A 22 13.11 6.06 -1.08
C GLU A 22 11.59 5.97 -1.30
N ALA A 23 10.83 6.08 -0.21
CA ALA A 23 9.37 6.13 -0.26
C ALA A 23 8.83 7.12 0.75
N SER A 24 7.83 7.91 0.35
CA SER A 24 7.09 8.85 1.20
C SER A 24 5.66 8.39 1.51
N LYS A 25 5.27 7.24 0.95
CA LYS A 25 3.96 6.61 1.13
C LYS A 25 4.16 5.21 1.67
N PHE A 26 3.42 4.88 2.73
CA PHE A 26 3.58 3.64 3.48
C PHE A 26 2.28 2.89 3.53
N THR A 27 2.34 1.60 3.21
CA THR A 27 1.20 0.71 3.42
C THR A 27 0.79 0.69 4.90
N VAL A 28 -0.50 0.71 5.19
CA VAL A 28 -0.98 0.61 6.58
C VAL A 28 -0.82 -0.83 7.10
N LYS A 29 -0.17 -1.01 8.26
CA LYS A 29 0.02 -2.33 8.91
C LYS A 29 -1.02 -2.62 9.99
N VAL A 30 -1.62 -1.58 10.57
CA VAL A 30 -2.64 -1.66 11.62
C VAL A 30 -3.77 -0.67 11.29
N PRO A 31 -4.71 -1.04 10.40
CA PRO A 31 -5.73 -0.12 9.88
C PRO A 31 -6.63 0.50 10.94
N ASN A 32 -6.97 -0.26 11.99
CA ASN A 32 -7.80 0.19 13.12
C ASN A 32 -7.08 1.11 14.12
N LYS A 33 -5.77 1.31 13.97
CA LYS A 33 -4.98 2.23 14.82
C LYS A 33 -4.32 3.36 14.03
N THR A 34 -4.42 3.32 12.70
CA THR A 34 -3.84 4.35 11.85
C THR A 34 -4.89 5.42 11.57
N PHE A 35 -4.65 6.62 12.07
CA PHE A 35 -5.54 7.77 11.91
C PHE A 35 -4.75 9.05 11.66
N ILE A 36 -5.42 10.02 11.07
CA ILE A 36 -4.83 11.31 10.71
C ILE A 36 -4.40 12.07 11.98
N GLY A 37 -3.19 12.61 11.99
CA GLY A 37 -2.58 13.26 13.15
C GLY A 37 -1.93 12.30 14.17
N ALA A 38 -2.01 10.98 13.98
CA ALA A 38 -1.34 10.01 14.86
C ALA A 38 0.18 10.23 14.84
N ILE A 39 0.80 10.27 16.03
CA ILE A 39 2.24 10.47 16.21
C ILE A 39 2.92 9.12 16.35
N LEU A 40 4.07 8.93 15.70
CA LEU A 40 4.84 7.69 15.73
C LEU A 40 6.35 7.94 15.64
N GLU A 41 7.13 6.97 16.11
CA GLU A 41 8.57 6.95 15.90
C GLU A 41 8.91 6.55 14.46
N PRO A 42 9.79 7.28 13.74
CA PRO A 42 10.20 6.95 12.38
C PRO A 42 10.75 5.53 12.21
N GLY A 43 11.46 5.03 13.23
CA GLY A 43 12.00 3.66 13.24
C GLY A 43 10.93 2.58 13.09
N SER A 44 9.71 2.86 13.57
CA SER A 44 8.59 1.91 13.53
C SER A 44 8.01 1.67 12.13
N ILE A 45 8.34 2.53 11.15
CA ILE A 45 7.94 2.32 9.75
C ILE A 45 8.47 0.99 9.22
N ASN A 46 9.70 0.62 9.60
CA ASN A 46 10.33 -0.61 9.15
C ASN A 46 10.16 -1.80 10.11
N SER A 47 9.43 -1.66 11.23
CA SER A 47 9.10 -2.78 12.13
C SER A 47 7.84 -3.52 11.70
N ASP A 48 7.58 -4.68 12.31
CA ASP A 48 6.43 -5.54 11.98
C ASP A 48 5.07 -4.86 12.21
N THR A 49 5.02 -3.88 13.12
CA THR A 49 3.85 -3.04 13.38
C THR A 49 4.28 -1.59 13.54
N HIS A 50 3.40 -0.65 13.19
CA HIS A 50 3.59 0.78 13.46
C HIS A 50 3.39 1.04 14.96
N GLN A 51 4.28 1.84 15.56
CA GLN A 51 4.24 2.15 16.98
C GLN A 51 3.79 3.60 17.18
N PHE A 52 2.49 3.76 17.42
CA PHE A 52 1.88 5.05 17.70
C PHE A 52 2.04 5.44 19.17
N LEU A 53 2.28 6.72 19.44
CA LEU A 53 2.28 7.29 20.77
C LEU A 53 0.84 7.49 21.25
N ASP A 54 0.53 6.98 22.44
CA ASP A 54 -0.74 7.20 23.11
C ASP A 54 -0.63 8.45 23.99
N VAL A 55 -1.01 9.60 23.44
CA VAL A 55 -0.90 10.92 24.07
C VAL A 55 -2.12 11.77 23.72
N PRO A 56 -2.49 12.76 24.56
CA PRO A 56 -3.50 13.73 24.20
C PRO A 56 -3.10 14.51 22.94
N LEU A 57 -4.02 14.62 21.98
CA LEU A 57 -3.80 15.31 20.72
C LEU A 57 -4.70 16.55 20.61
N ASN A 58 -4.14 17.63 20.09
CA ASN A 58 -4.85 18.88 19.86
C ASN A 58 -5.77 18.76 18.63
N PRO A 59 -6.88 19.51 18.56
CA PRO A 59 -7.74 19.53 17.38
C PRO A 59 -6.99 19.91 16.10
N ILE A 60 -7.39 19.30 14.99
CA ILE A 60 -6.82 19.51 13.65
C ILE A 60 -7.93 19.75 12.64
N THR A 61 -7.65 20.51 11.61
CA THR A 61 -8.51 20.61 10.44
C THR A 61 -8.15 19.53 9.44
N ILE A 62 -9.16 18.76 9.02
CA ILE A 62 -9.01 17.75 7.96
C ILE A 62 -9.80 18.16 6.72
N SER A 63 -9.26 17.81 5.57
CA SER A 63 -9.87 17.98 4.26
C SER A 63 -9.92 16.63 3.52
N TYR A 64 -10.70 16.59 2.45
CA TYR A 64 -10.97 15.38 1.69
C TYR A 64 -10.65 15.60 0.22
N SER A 65 -10.18 14.57 -0.47
CA SER A 65 -10.11 14.61 -1.94
C SER A 65 -11.50 14.58 -2.59
N LEU A 66 -12.52 14.22 -1.82
CA LEU A 66 -13.92 14.29 -2.19
C LEU A 66 -14.47 15.70 -1.95
N PRO A 67 -15.52 16.14 -2.68
CA PRO A 67 -16.15 17.45 -2.49
C PRO A 67 -16.98 17.53 -1.19
N MET A 68 -16.32 17.32 -0.06
CA MET A 68 -16.83 17.39 1.30
C MET A 68 -16.26 18.63 1.99
N LYS A 69 -17.02 19.20 2.93
CA LYS A 69 -16.52 20.32 3.73
C LYS A 69 -15.39 19.84 4.64
N SER A 70 -14.32 20.63 4.72
CA SER A 70 -13.32 20.48 5.77
C SER A 70 -13.97 20.65 7.13
N GLN A 71 -13.42 19.96 8.14
CA GLN A 71 -13.93 20.02 9.50
C GLN A 71 -12.80 19.85 10.51
N GLU A 72 -13.00 20.43 11.69
CA GLU A 72 -12.11 20.24 12.83
C GLU A 72 -12.46 18.95 13.56
N ILE A 73 -11.45 18.13 13.87
CA ILE A 73 -11.60 16.93 14.70
C ILE A 73 -10.49 16.88 15.75
N THR A 74 -10.77 16.29 16.91
CA THR A 74 -9.69 15.77 17.75
C THR A 74 -9.18 14.47 17.12
N PRO A 75 -7.87 14.36 16.79
CA PRO A 75 -7.30 13.18 16.18
C PRO A 75 -7.65 11.89 16.93
N GLY A 76 -8.06 10.87 16.18
CA GLY A 76 -8.42 9.55 16.70
C GLY A 76 -9.12 8.74 15.63
N TYR A 77 -8.97 7.41 15.66
CA TYR A 77 -9.54 6.53 14.63
C TYR A 77 -11.07 6.67 14.56
N ASP A 78 -11.77 6.58 15.68
CA ASP A 78 -13.23 6.66 15.72
C ASP A 78 -13.74 8.05 15.29
N ASN A 79 -13.08 9.12 15.74
CA ASN A 79 -13.43 10.49 15.35
C ASN A 79 -13.25 10.71 13.84
N MET A 80 -12.12 10.26 13.28
CA MET A 80 -11.86 10.32 11.84
C MET A 80 -12.89 9.51 11.05
N MET A 81 -13.17 8.27 11.47
CA MET A 81 -14.14 7.41 10.78
C MET A 81 -15.57 7.96 10.87
N LYS A 82 -15.94 8.55 12.00
CA LYS A 82 -17.21 9.26 12.18
C LYS A 82 -17.32 10.44 11.21
N ALA A 83 -16.31 11.31 11.19
CA ALA A 83 -16.23 12.48 10.31
C ALA A 83 -16.36 12.10 8.82
N ILE A 84 -15.67 11.03 8.40
CA ILE A 84 -15.78 10.49 7.04
C ILE A 84 -17.21 9.99 6.75
N ARG A 85 -17.76 9.13 7.61
CA ARG A 85 -19.09 8.52 7.38
C ARG A 85 -20.20 9.56 7.30
N GLU A 86 -20.20 10.53 8.22
CA GLU A 86 -21.17 11.63 8.22
C GLU A 86 -21.08 12.44 6.92
N GLY A 87 -19.86 12.77 6.48
CA GLY A 87 -19.66 13.52 5.24
C GLY A 87 -19.99 12.74 3.96
N LEU A 88 -19.78 11.43 3.94
CA LEU A 88 -20.17 10.55 2.84
C LEU A 88 -21.70 10.38 2.73
N GLN A 89 -22.38 10.17 3.87
CA GLN A 89 -23.83 9.98 3.93
C GLN A 89 -24.60 11.24 3.54
N GLN A 90 -24.18 12.42 4.04
CA GLN A 90 -24.86 13.68 3.77
C GLN A 90 -24.89 14.05 2.28
N ASN A 91 -23.91 13.58 1.51
CA ASN A 91 -23.72 14.02 0.15
C ASN A 91 -23.79 12.90 -0.91
N ASN A 92 -23.84 11.62 -0.50
CA ASN A 92 -23.83 10.45 -1.38
C ASN A 92 -22.68 10.50 -2.41
N ILE A 93 -21.47 10.87 -1.95
CA ILE A 93 -20.36 11.37 -2.80
C ILE A 93 -19.38 10.30 -3.32
N LEU A 94 -19.50 9.02 -2.96
CA LEU A 94 -18.62 7.98 -3.51
C LEU A 94 -18.91 7.75 -5.01
N LYS A 95 -18.27 8.57 -5.84
CA LYS A 95 -18.30 8.51 -7.30
C LYS A 95 -17.09 7.74 -7.81
N PRO A 96 -17.23 7.02 -8.94
CA PRO A 96 -16.29 5.99 -9.39
C PRO A 96 -14.93 6.47 -9.93
N ASN A 97 -14.50 7.72 -9.66
CA ASN A 97 -13.20 8.20 -10.14
C ASN A 97 -12.07 7.78 -9.18
N TYR A 98 -11.88 6.47 -9.02
CA TYR A 98 -10.91 5.88 -8.12
C TYR A 98 -9.51 5.92 -8.74
N GLN A 99 -8.50 6.22 -7.93
CA GLN A 99 -7.12 6.07 -8.36
C GLN A 99 -6.74 4.58 -8.29
N PHE A 100 -6.44 4.01 -9.45
CA PHE A 100 -5.99 2.62 -9.58
C PHE A 100 -4.49 2.55 -9.85
N SER A 101 -3.82 1.61 -9.20
CA SER A 101 -2.45 1.21 -9.52
C SER A 101 -2.31 -0.30 -9.44
N SER A 102 -1.59 -0.88 -10.40
CA SER A 102 -1.25 -2.30 -10.36
C SER A 102 0.15 -2.54 -10.91
N SER A 103 0.79 -3.61 -10.43
CA SER A 103 2.06 -4.10 -10.96
C SER A 103 2.12 -5.62 -10.89
N ILE A 104 2.84 -6.22 -11.83
CA ILE A 104 3.10 -7.66 -11.90
C ILE A 104 4.57 -7.85 -12.25
N ASP A 105 5.40 -7.99 -11.22
CA ASP A 105 6.86 -8.02 -11.39
C ASP A 105 7.44 -9.30 -10.80
N GLU A 106 8.66 -9.63 -11.24
CA GLU A 106 9.43 -10.71 -10.62
C GLU A 106 10.39 -10.12 -9.62
N ILE A 107 10.52 -10.79 -8.47
CA ILE A 107 11.50 -10.45 -7.44
C ILE A 107 12.47 -11.60 -7.23
N LYS A 108 13.70 -11.29 -6.84
CA LYS A 108 14.73 -12.32 -6.60
C LYS A 108 14.62 -12.91 -5.20
N SER A 109 14.18 -12.10 -4.24
CA SER A 109 14.04 -12.47 -2.84
C SER A 109 12.95 -11.64 -2.15
N TYR A 110 12.52 -12.07 -0.96
CA TYR A 110 11.44 -11.41 -0.24
C TYR A 110 11.78 -10.02 0.30
N GLU A 111 13.06 -9.67 0.41
CA GLU A 111 13.50 -8.33 0.79
C GLU A 111 13.04 -7.28 -0.23
N GLU A 112 12.91 -7.66 -1.51
CA GLU A 112 12.40 -6.77 -2.56
C GLU A 112 10.91 -6.44 -2.40
N LEU A 113 10.17 -7.12 -1.50
CA LEU A 113 8.77 -6.78 -1.25
C LEU A 113 8.62 -5.35 -0.74
N ALA A 114 9.62 -4.80 -0.05
CA ALA A 114 9.55 -3.48 0.58
C ALA A 114 9.13 -2.35 -0.38
N ILE A 115 9.41 -2.49 -1.67
CA ILE A 115 9.05 -1.55 -2.73
C ILE A 115 7.53 -1.36 -2.83
N TYR A 116 6.76 -2.45 -2.73
CA TYR A 116 5.29 -2.43 -2.83
C TYR A 116 4.61 -1.87 -1.58
N PHE A 117 5.37 -1.78 -0.47
CA PHE A 117 4.90 -1.29 0.82
C PHE A 117 5.44 0.08 1.21
N GLY A 118 6.47 0.59 0.51
CA GLY A 118 7.23 1.79 0.88
C GLY A 118 8.07 1.62 2.16
N GLN A 119 8.16 0.40 2.67
CA GLN A 119 8.76 0.06 3.96
C GLN A 119 9.03 -1.43 4.05
N LYS A 120 9.90 -1.84 4.98
CA LYS A 120 10.13 -3.27 5.24
C LYS A 120 8.84 -3.96 5.70
N ILE A 121 8.64 -5.18 5.21
CA ILE A 121 7.53 -6.06 5.57
C ILE A 121 8.09 -7.41 5.99
N ASN A 122 7.48 -8.06 6.99
CA ASN A 122 7.84 -9.41 7.40
C ASN A 122 7.03 -10.42 6.59
N PRO A 123 7.60 -11.10 5.59
CA PRO A 123 6.84 -11.95 4.68
C PRO A 123 6.18 -13.13 5.40
N SER A 124 6.79 -13.64 6.47
CA SER A 124 6.23 -14.74 7.25
C SER A 124 5.00 -14.29 8.04
N LEU A 125 5.04 -13.09 8.63
CA LEU A 125 3.91 -12.54 9.38
C LEU A 125 2.74 -12.18 8.46
N PHE A 126 3.01 -11.53 7.33
CA PHE A 126 1.98 -10.94 6.48
C PHE A 126 1.46 -11.88 5.38
N PHE A 127 2.21 -12.91 5.01
CA PHE A 127 1.85 -13.86 3.95
C PHE A 127 1.97 -15.33 4.35
N GLY A 128 2.40 -15.64 5.59
CA GLY A 128 2.61 -17.01 6.04
C GLY A 128 3.74 -17.75 5.30
N THR A 129 4.66 -17.02 4.65
CA THR A 129 5.77 -17.60 3.89
C THR A 129 6.80 -18.30 4.79
N SER A 130 7.52 -19.28 4.24
CA SER A 130 8.79 -19.73 4.80
C SER A 130 9.88 -18.67 4.63
N ARG A 131 10.92 -18.71 5.46
CA ARG A 131 12.05 -17.76 5.36
C ARG A 131 12.84 -17.85 4.05
N GLN A 132 12.70 -18.94 3.29
CA GLN A 132 13.42 -19.15 2.04
C GLN A 132 12.44 -19.35 0.89
N LYS A 133 12.85 -18.88 -0.29
CA LYS A 133 12.25 -19.16 -1.60
C LYS A 133 12.20 -20.67 -1.82
N GLN A 134 11.03 -21.19 -2.15
CA GLN A 134 10.80 -22.63 -2.33
C GLN A 134 10.81 -23.03 -3.81
N LYS A 135 10.42 -22.11 -4.70
CA LYS A 135 10.23 -22.37 -6.13
C LYS A 135 11.19 -21.56 -7.00
N LYS A 136 11.29 -21.89 -8.29
CA LYS A 136 12.20 -21.23 -9.24
C LYS A 136 11.95 -19.72 -9.38
N THR A 137 10.70 -19.29 -9.41
CA THR A 137 10.31 -17.90 -9.66
C THR A 137 9.42 -17.37 -8.54
N ILE A 138 9.52 -16.06 -8.29
CA ILE A 138 8.61 -15.34 -7.39
C ILE A 138 8.06 -14.16 -8.19
N VAL A 139 6.75 -14.16 -8.41
CA VAL A 139 6.03 -13.05 -9.04
C VAL A 139 5.16 -12.38 -7.99
N VAL A 140 5.20 -11.04 -7.97
CA VAL A 140 4.37 -10.23 -7.08
C VAL A 140 3.30 -9.54 -7.91
N LEU A 141 2.05 -9.76 -7.54
CA LEU A 141 0.92 -8.97 -7.98
C LEU A 141 0.59 -7.96 -6.88
N SER A 142 0.70 -6.66 -7.17
CA SER A 142 0.29 -5.60 -6.25
C SER A 142 -0.81 -4.79 -6.90
N ILE A 143 -1.97 -4.66 -6.24
CA ILE A 143 -3.10 -3.86 -6.72
C ILE A 143 -3.55 -2.92 -5.59
N SER A 144 -3.75 -1.65 -5.91
CA SER A 144 -4.26 -0.65 -4.98
C SER A 144 -5.30 0.23 -5.68
N GLN A 145 -6.49 0.30 -5.09
CA GLN A 145 -7.61 1.14 -5.44
C GLN A 145 -7.82 2.16 -4.32
N SER A 146 -7.44 3.41 -4.55
CA SER A 146 -7.71 4.51 -3.64
C SER A 146 -9.01 5.20 -4.06
N PHE A 147 -10.02 5.16 -3.19
CA PHE A 147 -11.32 5.78 -3.43
C PHE A 147 -11.29 7.27 -3.09
N PHE A 148 -10.59 7.64 -2.01
CA PHE A 148 -10.37 9.02 -1.60
C PHE A 148 -9.19 9.14 -0.63
N SER A 149 -8.73 10.38 -0.38
CA SER A 149 -7.82 10.69 0.72
C SER A 149 -8.47 11.59 1.76
N VAL A 150 -7.95 11.50 2.98
CA VAL A 150 -8.13 12.46 4.06
C VAL A 150 -6.77 13.08 4.33
N ASP A 151 -6.72 14.40 4.27
CA ASP A 151 -5.49 15.18 4.38
C ASP A 151 -5.63 16.16 5.55
N MET A 152 -4.55 16.38 6.29
CA MET A 152 -4.53 17.30 7.42
C MET A 152 -3.86 18.62 7.03
N ASP A 153 -4.45 19.74 7.43
CA ASP A 153 -3.80 21.03 7.34
C ASP A 153 -2.53 21.05 8.22
N LEU A 154 -1.55 21.88 7.88
CA LEU A 154 -0.32 21.94 8.64
C LEU A 154 -0.60 22.41 10.09
N PRO A 155 -0.30 21.58 11.11
CA PRO A 155 -0.63 21.91 12.48
C PRO A 155 0.43 22.86 13.07
N GLU A 156 0.00 23.77 13.95
CA GLU A 156 0.92 24.56 14.77
C GLU A 156 1.50 23.73 15.93
N SER A 157 0.62 22.98 16.63
CA SER A 157 0.98 22.00 17.67
C SER A 157 -0.01 20.82 17.61
N LEU A 158 0.50 19.60 17.49
CA LEU A 158 -0.33 18.38 17.53
C LEU A 158 -0.56 17.85 18.96
N SER A 159 0.27 18.22 19.92
CA SER A 159 0.17 17.77 21.31
C SER A 159 1.03 18.65 22.20
N ASP A 160 0.50 18.97 23.38
CA ASP A 160 1.23 19.68 24.43
C ASP A 160 1.78 18.73 25.51
N ALA A 161 1.73 17.41 25.26
CA ALA A 161 2.27 16.41 26.17
C ALA A 161 3.80 16.56 26.30
N PRO A 162 4.37 16.58 27.52
CA PRO A 162 5.82 16.71 27.72
C PRO A 162 6.64 15.68 26.93
N THR A 163 6.16 14.44 26.86
CA THR A 163 6.80 13.34 26.12
C THR A 163 6.93 13.62 24.62
N VAL A 164 5.98 14.35 24.03
CA VAL A 164 6.03 14.78 22.63
C VAL A 164 6.96 15.96 22.46
N LEU A 165 6.85 16.96 23.34
CA LEU A 165 7.65 18.19 23.27
C LEU A 165 9.15 17.91 23.44
N GLU A 166 9.53 17.03 24.37
CA GLU A 166 10.92 16.62 24.62
C GLU A 166 11.55 15.87 23.44
N GLN A 167 10.74 15.28 22.56
CA GLN A 167 11.20 14.44 21.46
C GLN A 167 10.75 14.95 20.09
N LYS A 168 10.28 16.20 20.00
CA LYS A 168 9.68 16.80 18.79
C LYS A 168 10.55 16.60 17.53
N ASP A 169 11.87 16.69 17.67
CA ASP A 169 12.83 16.55 16.57
C ASP A 169 12.97 15.14 16.00
N LYS A 170 12.45 14.14 16.72
CA LYS A 170 12.59 12.71 16.38
C LYS A 170 11.28 12.09 15.91
N LEU A 171 10.15 12.75 16.13
CA LEU A 171 8.82 12.19 15.88
C LEU A 171 8.30 12.61 14.50
N ILE A 172 7.46 11.74 13.95
CA ILE A 172 6.66 12.01 12.75
C ILE A 172 5.18 11.87 13.10
N TYR A 173 4.32 12.43 12.26
CA TYR A 173 2.88 12.27 12.35
C TYR A 173 2.27 11.88 11.01
N VAL A 174 1.13 11.20 11.04
CA VAL A 174 0.36 10.85 9.84
C VAL A 174 -0.32 12.10 9.28
N SER A 175 0.12 12.54 8.09
CA SER A 175 -0.32 13.80 7.47
C SER A 175 -1.38 13.61 6.37
N SER A 176 -1.49 12.40 5.83
CA SER A 176 -2.47 12.04 4.80
C SER A 176 -2.73 10.54 4.84
N ILE A 177 -3.98 10.14 4.64
CA ILE A 177 -4.41 8.74 4.54
C ILE A 177 -5.23 8.55 3.28
N GLN A 178 -4.86 7.54 2.49
CA GLN A 178 -5.67 7.03 1.39
C GLN A 178 -6.57 5.90 1.89
N PHE A 179 -7.86 6.00 1.56
CA PHE A 179 -8.88 4.99 1.85
C PHE A 179 -9.22 4.22 0.59
N GLY A 180 -9.39 2.91 0.74
CA GLY A 180 -9.90 2.06 -0.31
C GLY A 180 -9.51 0.61 -0.09
N ARG A 181 -9.00 -0.04 -1.14
CA ARG A 181 -8.61 -1.44 -1.11
C ARG A 181 -7.25 -1.67 -1.69
N LYS A 182 -6.46 -2.49 -1.01
CA LYS A 182 -5.12 -2.86 -1.46
C LYS A 182 -4.93 -4.33 -1.19
N ALA A 183 -4.39 -5.01 -2.21
CA ALA A 183 -4.06 -6.42 -2.15
C ALA A 183 -2.66 -6.63 -2.74
N VAL A 184 -1.90 -7.50 -2.11
CA VAL A 184 -0.61 -7.97 -2.63
C VAL A 184 -0.67 -9.49 -2.62
N ALA A 185 -0.27 -10.13 -3.70
CA ALA A 185 -0.10 -11.57 -3.79
C ALA A 185 1.34 -11.91 -4.16
N ILE A 186 1.86 -12.94 -3.50
CA ILE A 186 3.13 -13.59 -3.81
C ILE A 186 2.79 -14.91 -4.50
N ILE A 187 3.31 -15.10 -5.71
CA ILE A 187 3.11 -16.30 -6.52
C ILE A 187 4.47 -16.94 -6.73
N GLU A 188 4.73 -18.04 -6.02
CA GLU A 188 5.93 -18.86 -6.18
C GLU A 188 5.66 -20.01 -7.15
N SER A 189 6.47 -20.15 -8.21
CA SER A 189 6.22 -21.15 -9.26
C SER A 189 7.50 -21.78 -9.82
N ASP A 190 7.37 -23.01 -10.33
CA ASP A 190 8.44 -23.69 -11.07
C ASP A 190 8.48 -23.28 -12.56
N PHE A 191 7.40 -22.66 -13.06
CA PHE A 191 7.36 -22.03 -14.39
C PHE A 191 8.25 -20.78 -14.44
N ASP A 192 8.63 -20.37 -15.65
CA ASP A 192 9.35 -19.12 -15.84
C ASP A 192 8.46 -17.89 -15.58
N SER A 193 9.11 -16.76 -15.28
CA SER A 193 8.48 -15.50 -14.89
C SER A 193 7.48 -14.97 -15.92
N GLN A 194 7.79 -15.10 -17.22
CA GLN A 194 6.92 -14.58 -18.27
C GLN A 194 5.63 -15.40 -18.35
N THR A 195 5.75 -16.73 -18.27
CA THR A 195 4.60 -17.64 -18.23
C THR A 195 3.67 -17.32 -17.05
N VAL A 196 4.23 -17.16 -15.85
CA VAL A 196 3.43 -16.81 -14.65
C VAL A 196 2.76 -15.45 -14.80
N LYS A 197 3.48 -14.42 -15.29
CA LYS A 197 2.93 -13.07 -15.49
C LYS A 197 1.79 -13.05 -16.51
N THR A 198 1.92 -13.81 -17.61
CA THR A 198 0.85 -13.94 -18.60
C THR A 198 -0.37 -14.61 -17.98
N ALA A 199 -0.19 -15.72 -17.26
CA ALA A 199 -1.28 -16.42 -16.59
C ALA A 199 -2.06 -15.51 -15.61
N ILE A 200 -1.36 -14.72 -14.79
CA ILE A 200 -2.00 -13.76 -13.87
C ILE A 200 -2.85 -12.74 -14.64
N LYS A 201 -2.31 -12.15 -15.72
CA LYS A 201 -3.04 -11.15 -16.52
C LYS A 201 -4.30 -11.75 -17.13
N ASP A 202 -4.21 -12.94 -17.70
CA ASP A 202 -5.34 -13.62 -18.32
C ASP A 202 -6.45 -13.90 -17.30
N ILE A 203 -6.09 -14.36 -16.10
CA ILE A 203 -7.06 -14.66 -15.03
C ILE A 203 -7.76 -13.40 -14.57
N ILE A 204 -7.03 -12.30 -14.36
CA ILE A 204 -7.62 -11.01 -13.97
C ILE A 204 -8.62 -10.55 -15.04
N SER A 205 -8.21 -10.46 -16.31
CA SER A 205 -9.07 -9.97 -17.38
C SER A 205 -10.32 -10.84 -17.60
N LYS A 206 -10.19 -12.17 -17.50
CA LYS A 206 -11.33 -13.08 -17.69
C LYS A 206 -12.30 -13.10 -16.51
N THR A 207 -11.77 -12.97 -15.28
CA THR A 207 -12.61 -12.86 -14.07
C THR A 207 -13.44 -11.57 -14.10
N GLU A 208 -12.87 -10.46 -14.59
CA GLU A 208 -13.61 -9.20 -14.79
C GLU A 208 -14.76 -9.33 -15.80
N ASN A 209 -14.60 -10.17 -16.83
CA ASN A 209 -15.60 -10.37 -17.88
C ASN A 209 -16.62 -11.48 -17.60
N ASN A 210 -16.58 -12.15 -16.43
CA ASN A 210 -17.38 -13.35 -16.13
C ASN A 210 -17.24 -14.47 -17.20
N GLU A 211 -16.08 -14.57 -17.84
CA GLU A 211 -15.82 -15.59 -18.87
C GLU A 211 -15.43 -16.93 -18.23
N ALA A 212 -16.42 -17.80 -18.02
CA ALA A 212 -16.23 -19.10 -17.37
C ALA A 212 -15.46 -20.15 -18.21
N SER A 213 -15.20 -19.90 -19.50
CA SER A 213 -14.97 -20.98 -20.48
C SER A 213 -13.55 -21.17 -21.03
N ILE A 214 -12.52 -20.46 -20.53
CA ILE A 214 -11.13 -20.68 -21.02
C ILE A 214 -10.13 -20.53 -19.86
N LEU A 215 -10.22 -21.44 -18.90
CA LEU A 215 -9.41 -21.41 -17.69
C LEU A 215 -8.21 -22.37 -17.76
N ASP A 216 -8.18 -23.36 -18.65
CA ASP A 216 -7.34 -24.54 -18.45
C ASP A 216 -5.84 -24.28 -18.31
N GLU A 217 -5.18 -23.57 -19.24
CA GLU A 217 -3.72 -23.40 -19.19
C GLU A 217 -3.27 -22.38 -18.15
N SER A 218 -3.83 -21.17 -18.15
CA SER A 218 -3.46 -20.12 -17.18
C SER A 218 -3.84 -20.51 -15.75
N MET A 219 -4.98 -21.19 -15.54
CA MET A 219 -5.30 -21.74 -14.22
C MET A 219 -4.38 -22.87 -13.84
N ALA A 220 -4.01 -23.78 -14.75
CA ALA A 220 -3.04 -24.83 -14.42
C ALA A 220 -1.71 -24.23 -13.95
N VAL A 221 -1.23 -23.14 -14.58
CA VAL A 221 -0.02 -22.44 -14.13
C VAL A 221 -0.16 -21.92 -12.70
N ILE A 222 -1.30 -21.29 -12.36
CA ILE A 222 -1.51 -20.71 -11.03
C ILE A 222 -1.87 -21.76 -9.96
N ALA A 223 -2.62 -22.80 -10.30
CA ALA A 223 -2.96 -23.90 -9.41
C ALA A 223 -1.73 -24.75 -9.02
N ASN A 224 -0.71 -24.82 -9.88
CA ASN A 224 0.58 -25.44 -9.56
C ASN A 224 1.55 -24.50 -8.83
N ALA A 225 1.20 -23.23 -8.67
CA ALA A 225 1.98 -22.25 -7.92
C ALA A 225 1.59 -22.26 -6.44
N THR A 226 2.49 -21.81 -5.57
CA THR A 226 2.15 -21.44 -4.20
C THR A 226 1.73 -19.98 -4.19
N VAL A 227 0.44 -19.73 -3.99
CA VAL A 227 -0.15 -18.39 -3.96
C VAL A 227 -0.42 -17.98 -2.52
N ARG A 228 0.08 -16.80 -2.14
CA ARG A 228 -0.11 -16.22 -0.81
C ARG A 228 -0.57 -14.79 -0.96
N CYS A 229 -1.72 -14.47 -0.38
CA CYS A 229 -2.37 -13.19 -0.55
C CYS A 229 -2.43 -12.44 0.78
N MET A 230 -2.21 -11.13 0.72
CA MET A 230 -2.43 -10.18 1.80
C MET A 230 -3.42 -9.13 1.29
N THR A 231 -4.50 -8.89 2.04
CA THR A 231 -5.38 -7.74 1.83
C THR A 231 -5.29 -6.80 3.03
N ILE A 232 -5.48 -5.52 2.79
CA ILE A 232 -5.44 -4.52 3.86
C ILE A 232 -6.86 -4.24 4.33
N GLY A 233 -7.08 -4.38 5.64
CA GLY A 233 -8.34 -4.00 6.26
C GLY A 233 -9.49 -4.99 6.03
N ASN A 234 -9.19 -6.22 5.65
CA ASN A 234 -10.15 -7.32 5.67
C ASN A 234 -9.56 -8.49 6.45
N ASP A 235 -9.85 -8.54 7.75
CA ASP A 235 -9.36 -9.58 8.67
C ASP A 235 -9.99 -10.96 8.39
N ASN A 236 -10.99 -11.04 7.50
CA ASN A 236 -11.77 -12.24 7.20
C ASN A 236 -11.72 -12.60 5.71
N MET A 237 -10.54 -12.57 5.09
CA MET A 237 -10.44 -13.09 3.72
C MET A 237 -10.72 -14.60 3.74
N GLU A 238 -11.69 -15.03 2.94
CA GLU A 238 -11.97 -16.46 2.74
C GLU A 238 -10.70 -17.19 2.29
N GLU A 239 -10.53 -18.43 2.74
CA GLU A 239 -9.44 -19.30 2.31
C GLU A 239 -9.33 -19.31 0.78
N THR A 240 -8.10 -19.35 0.27
CA THR A 240 -7.84 -19.37 -1.18
C THR A 240 -8.58 -20.54 -1.82
N ASP A 241 -9.43 -20.24 -2.80
CA ASP A 241 -10.08 -21.25 -3.64
C ASP A 241 -8.99 -22.07 -4.36
N PRO A 242 -8.84 -23.38 -4.09
CA PRO A 242 -7.78 -24.20 -4.69
C PRO A 242 -7.84 -24.22 -6.22
N ASP A 243 -9.04 -24.11 -6.78
CA ASP A 243 -9.28 -24.12 -8.22
C ASP A 243 -9.04 -22.74 -8.84
N ASN A 244 -9.21 -21.67 -8.06
CA ASN A 244 -8.82 -20.31 -8.44
C ASN A 244 -8.23 -19.47 -7.29
N PRO A 245 -6.91 -19.59 -7.04
CA PRO A 245 -6.27 -18.94 -5.90
C PRO A 245 -6.36 -17.40 -5.90
N LEU A 246 -6.65 -16.77 -7.04
CA LEU A 246 -6.78 -15.32 -7.17
C LEU A 246 -8.23 -14.81 -7.11
N LYS A 247 -9.22 -15.69 -7.18
CA LYS A 247 -10.65 -15.33 -7.23
C LYS A 247 -11.07 -14.42 -6.07
N ASN A 248 -10.76 -14.81 -4.84
CA ASN A 248 -11.17 -14.06 -3.65
C ASN A 248 -10.49 -12.69 -3.59
N LEU A 249 -9.24 -12.60 -4.04
CA LEU A 249 -8.51 -11.34 -4.15
C LEU A 249 -9.15 -10.41 -5.19
N ILE A 250 -9.50 -10.94 -6.37
CA ILE A 250 -10.18 -10.18 -7.44
C ILE A 250 -11.58 -9.73 -6.97
N ASN A 251 -12.34 -10.62 -6.33
CA ASN A 251 -13.67 -10.28 -5.77
C ASN A 251 -13.58 -9.18 -4.71
N TYR A 252 -12.58 -9.25 -3.82
CA TYR A 252 -12.32 -8.20 -2.83
C TYR A 252 -12.04 -6.86 -3.51
N LEU A 253 -11.25 -6.82 -4.58
CA LEU A 253 -10.99 -5.59 -5.34
C LEU A 253 -12.21 -5.09 -6.13
N ASN A 254 -13.06 -6.00 -6.63
CA ASN A 254 -14.20 -5.64 -7.47
C ASN A 254 -15.48 -5.31 -6.69
N LYS A 255 -15.54 -5.59 -5.38
CA LYS A 255 -16.72 -5.27 -4.57
C LYS A 255 -17.04 -3.77 -4.67
N LYS A 256 -18.30 -3.40 -4.90
CA LYS A 256 -18.66 -1.99 -5.05
C LYS A 256 -18.36 -1.21 -3.76
N ALA A 257 -17.70 -0.06 -3.86
CA ALA A 257 -17.55 0.84 -2.72
C ALA A 257 -18.85 1.61 -2.47
N THR A 258 -19.27 1.70 -1.21
CA THR A 258 -20.45 2.46 -0.76
C THR A 258 -20.10 3.32 0.46
N PRO A 259 -20.93 4.31 0.84
CA PRO A 259 -20.71 5.08 2.07
C PRO A 259 -20.59 4.23 3.34
N GLU A 260 -21.19 3.04 3.34
CA GLU A 260 -21.13 2.07 4.43
C GLU A 260 -19.93 1.12 4.32
N ASP A 261 -19.45 0.86 3.09
CA ASP A 261 -18.33 -0.02 2.78
C ASP A 261 -17.41 0.61 1.71
N PHE A 262 -16.59 1.57 2.14
CA PHE A 262 -15.58 2.22 1.31
C PHE A 262 -14.17 1.65 1.55
N GLY A 263 -14.08 0.46 2.14
CA GLY A 263 -12.80 -0.12 2.54
C GLY A 263 -12.20 0.56 3.77
N MET A 264 -10.87 0.58 3.84
CA MET A 264 -10.09 0.92 5.04
C MET A 264 -8.91 1.84 4.69
N PRO A 265 -8.20 2.41 5.69
CA PRO A 265 -6.89 3.00 5.45
C PRO A 265 -5.95 2.00 4.76
N ILE A 266 -5.45 2.32 3.56
CA ILE A 266 -4.58 1.43 2.78
C ILE A 266 -3.14 1.93 2.70
N THR A 267 -2.97 3.25 2.62
CA THR A 267 -1.67 3.91 2.51
C THR A 267 -1.72 5.22 3.29
N PHE A 268 -0.62 5.61 3.93
CA PHE A 268 -0.50 6.93 4.54
C PHE A 268 0.82 7.60 4.17
N SER A 269 0.85 8.92 4.26
CA SER A 269 2.07 9.73 4.24
C SER A 269 2.30 10.30 5.63
N ALA A 270 3.56 10.60 5.95
CA ALA A 270 3.93 11.20 7.22
C ALA A 270 4.77 12.45 7.03
N ALA A 271 4.78 13.31 8.04
CA ALA A 271 5.64 14.49 8.11
C ALA A 271 6.35 14.56 9.46
N TYR A 272 7.51 15.19 9.50
CA TYR A 272 8.25 15.43 10.74
C TYR A 272 7.52 16.44 11.60
N LEU A 273 7.41 16.13 12.90
CA LEU A 273 6.72 17.01 13.85
C LEU A 273 7.43 18.35 14.07
N LYS A 274 8.75 18.39 13.84
CA LYS A 274 9.58 19.59 14.06
C LYS A 274 9.31 20.72 13.08
N ASP A 275 9.08 20.40 11.81
CA ASP A 275 9.08 21.36 10.70
C ASP A 275 8.04 21.06 9.61
N ASN A 276 7.19 20.05 9.83
CA ASN A 276 6.17 19.59 8.89
C ASN A 276 6.72 19.13 7.52
N SER A 277 8.03 18.91 7.39
CA SER A 277 8.63 18.38 6.17
C SER A 277 8.22 16.92 5.95
N VAL A 278 8.10 16.52 4.68
CA VAL A 278 7.70 15.14 4.32
C VAL A 278 8.71 14.14 4.86
N PHE A 279 8.21 13.11 5.54
CA PHE A 279 9.02 11.98 5.95
C PHE A 279 9.27 11.06 4.74
N VAL A 280 10.54 10.72 4.52
CA VAL A 280 10.97 9.80 3.46
C VAL A 280 11.71 8.64 4.12
N ASN A 281 11.17 7.43 3.96
CA ASN A 281 11.82 6.21 4.38
C ASN A 281 12.89 5.80 3.36
N LYS A 282 14.04 5.36 3.85
CA LYS A 282 15.11 4.78 3.03
C LYS A 282 15.29 3.32 3.39
N PHE A 283 15.22 2.43 2.41
CA PHE A 283 15.40 1.00 2.60
C PHE A 283 16.22 0.37 1.48
N THR A 284 17.03 -0.62 1.83
CA THR A 284 17.93 -1.30 0.89
C THR A 284 17.19 -2.44 0.18
N LYS A 285 17.55 -2.66 -1.09
CA LYS A 285 17.20 -3.85 -1.87
C LYS A 285 18.06 -5.04 -1.46
#